data_AF-G5E020-F1
#
_entry.id   AF-G5E020-F1
#
_cell.length_a   1.000
_cell.length_b   1.000
_cell.length_c   1.000
_cell.angle_alpha   90.00
_cell.angle_beta   90.00
_cell.angle_gamma   90.00
#
_symmetry.space_group_name_H-M   'P 1'
#
loop_
_entity.id
_entity.type
_entity.pdbx_description
1 polymer ?
#
loop_
_entity_poly.entity_id
_entity_poly.type
_entity_poly.pdbx_seq_one_letter_code
_entity_poly.pdbx_strand_id
1 'polypeptide(L)' 'DVCSECGHLKLKHILCGFCYEKVRYETHLIRQEIKAKEGGPFKAPTQETIVLYEGEKPSPGDENKRIIERSRKRPSWFA' A
#
# COMPACT_ATOMS: atom_id res chain seq x y z
N ASP A 1 25.10 -5.54 8.57
CA ASP A 1 24.13 -6.33 9.36
C ASP A 1 23.23 -7.07 8.39
N VAL A 2 22.57 -8.15 8.80
CA VAL A 2 21.65 -8.90 7.92
C VAL A 2 20.22 -8.50 8.25
N CYS A 3 19.38 -8.29 7.23
CA CYS A 3 17.97 -7.99 7.44
C CYS A 3 17.21 -9.23 7.92
N SER A 4 16.49 -9.13 9.05
CA SER A 4 15.63 -10.20 9.57
C SER A 4 14.56 -10.65 8.58
N GLU A 5 13.97 -9.70 7.84
CA GLU A 5 12.85 -9.98 6.94
C GLU A 5 13.21 -10.71 5.64
N CYS A 6 14.41 -10.46 5.10
CA CYS A 6 14.74 -10.92 3.75
C CYS A 6 16.15 -11.48 3.58
N GLY A 7 16.96 -11.52 4.64
CA GLY A 7 18.33 -12.05 4.60
C GLY A 7 19.34 -11.20 3.83
N HIS A 8 18.95 -10.07 3.24
CA HIS A 8 19.88 -9.20 2.51
C HIS A 8 20.74 -8.38 3.48
N LEU A 9 21.95 -8.00 3.03
CA LEU A 9 22.81 -7.08 3.77
C LEU A 9 22.16 -5.69 3.87
N LYS A 10 22.20 -5.13 5.07
CA LYS A 10 21.76 -3.77 5.37
C LYS A 10 22.77 -3.06 6.29
N LEU A 11 22.76 -1.73 6.24
CA LEU A 11 23.50 -0.90 7.18
C LEU A 11 22.76 -0.84 8.53
N LYS A 12 23.51 -0.71 9.64
CA LYS A 12 22.93 -0.51 10.97
C LYS A 12 22.22 0.84 11.01
N HIS A 13 21.10 0.91 11.74
CA HIS A 13 20.24 2.10 11.85
C HIS A 13 19.64 2.61 10.53
N ILE A 14 19.75 1.86 9.43
CA ILE A 14 19.15 2.19 8.13
C ILE A 14 18.15 1.09 7.74
N LEU A 15 17.09 1.46 7.02
CA LEU A 15 16.13 0.51 6.47
C LEU A 15 16.81 -0.42 5.44
N CYS A 16 16.31 -1.65 5.32
CA CYS A 16 16.79 -2.53 4.25
C CYS A 16 16.32 -1.99 2.90
N GLY A 17 17.26 -1.71 1.99
CA GLY A 17 16.96 -1.18 0.66
C GLY A 17 16.04 -2.11 -0.15
N PHE A 18 16.24 -3.43 -0.05
CA PHE A 18 15.40 -4.40 -0.75
C PHE A 18 13.96 -4.42 -0.23
N CYS A 19 13.77 -4.42 1.09
CA CYS A 19 12.42 -4.35 1.67
C CYS A 19 11.75 -3.01 1.37
N TYR A 20 12.50 -1.92 1.46
CA TYR A 20 11.98 -0.59 1.15
C TYR A 20 11.51 -0.48 -0.31
N GLU A 21 12.26 -1.03 -1.27
CA GLU A 21 11.87 -0.97 -2.68
C GLU A 21 10.56 -1.74 -2.94
N LYS A 22 10.34 -2.88 -2.27
CA LYS A 22 9.05 -3.60 -2.35
C LYS A 22 7.88 -2.74 -1.86
N VAL A 23 8.05 -2.04 -0.74
CA VAL A 23 7.03 -1.13 -0.18
C VAL A 23 6.80 0.06 -1.11
N ARG A 24 7.88 0.64 -1.64
CA ARG A 24 7.82 1.78 -2.57
C ARG A 24 7.08 1.40 -3.85
N TYR A 25 7.34 0.21 -4.39
CA TYR A 25 6.66 -0.30 -5.57
C TYR A 25 5.15 -0.47 -5.35
N GLU A 26 4.74 -1.13 -4.26
CA GLU A 26 3.31 -1.30 -3.96
C GLU A 26 2.63 0.06 -3.71
N THR A 27 3.30 0.97 -2.99
CA THR A 27 2.81 2.33 -2.76
C THR A 27 2.64 3.10 -4.07
N HIS A 28 3.55 2.92 -5.04
CA HIS A 28 3.43 3.54 -6.35
C HIS A 28 2.17 3.08 -7.08
N LEU A 29 1.88 1.78 -7.06
CA LEU A 29 0.68 1.24 -7.70
C LEU A 29 -0.60 1.72 -7.02
N ILE A 30 -0.64 1.77 -5.68
CA ILE A 30 -1.77 2.33 -4.93
C ILE A 30 -2.02 3.79 -5.34
N ARG A 31 -0.96 4.60 -5.48
CA ARG A 31 -1.06 6.00 -5.93
C ARG A 31 -1.57 6.12 -7.37
N GLN A 32 -1.25 5.18 -8.25
CA GLN A 32 -1.80 5.15 -9.61
C GLN A 32 -3.32 4.92 -9.59
N GLU A 33 -3.81 3.98 -8.78
CA GLU A 33 -5.25 3.73 -8.63
C GLU A 33 -5.97 4.94 -8.01
N ILE A 34 -5.36 5.58 -7.00
CA ILE A 34 -5.89 6.81 -6.42
C ILE A 34 -6.01 7.89 -7.49
N LYS A 35 -4.97 8.09 -8.30
CA LYS A 35 -4.98 9.09 -9.38
C LYS A 35 -6.05 8.80 -10.43
N ALA A 36 -6.21 7.53 -10.81
CA ALA A 36 -7.25 7.10 -11.73
C ALA A 36 -8.65 7.37 -11.16
N LYS A 37 -8.86 7.08 -9.87
CA LYS A 37 -10.14 7.31 -9.18
C LYS A 37 -10.45 8.79 -8.96
N GLU A 38 -9.45 9.61 -8.67
CA GLU A 38 -9.61 11.06 -8.52
C GLU A 38 -9.89 11.72 -9.88
N GLY A 39 -9.34 11.22 -10.98
CA GLY A 39 -9.68 11.68 -12.32
C GLY A 39 -9.32 13.16 -12.58
N GLY A 40 -8.26 13.65 -11.95
CA GLY A 40 -7.71 15.00 -12.17
C GLY A 40 -7.08 15.65 -10.94
N PRO A 41 -6.40 16.79 -11.12
CA PRO A 41 -5.86 17.56 -10.01
C PRO A 41 -6.97 18.18 -9.16
N PHE A 42 -6.67 18.48 -7.88
CA PHE A 42 -7.57 19.15 -6.91
C PHE A 42 -8.87 18.42 -6.56
N LYS A 43 -8.91 17.09 -6.72
CA LYS A 43 -10.06 16.24 -6.37
C LYS A 43 -9.79 15.36 -5.14
N ALA A 44 -8.99 15.86 -4.20
CA ALA A 44 -8.68 15.14 -2.97
C ALA A 44 -9.96 14.96 -2.13
N PRO A 45 -10.26 13.75 -1.65
CA PRO A 45 -11.46 13.51 -0.85
C PRO A 45 -11.29 14.03 0.58
N THR A 46 -12.41 14.25 1.26
CA THR A 46 -12.47 14.58 2.70
C THR A 46 -12.57 13.35 3.60
N GLN A 47 -12.68 12.16 3.01
CA GLN A 47 -12.83 10.88 3.71
C GLN A 47 -11.50 10.12 3.79
N GLU A 48 -11.36 9.28 4.81
CA GLU A 48 -10.25 8.34 4.91
C GLU A 48 -10.23 7.36 3.73
N THR A 49 -9.04 6.84 3.41
CA THR A 49 -8.85 5.89 2.32
C THR A 49 -8.42 4.54 2.86
N ILE A 50 -9.01 3.48 2.35
CA ILE A 50 -8.69 2.09 2.65
C ILE A 50 -8.32 1.36 1.36
N VAL A 51 -7.34 0.47 1.45
CA VAL A 51 -6.88 -0.33 0.31
C VAL A 51 -7.38 -1.75 0.51
N LEU A 52 -8.15 -2.25 -0.45
CA LEU A 52 -8.63 -3.63 -0.46
C LEU A 52 -7.93 -4.40 -1.57
N TYR A 53 -7.51 -5.61 -1.25
CA TYR A 53 -6.93 -6.54 -2.22
C TYR A 53 -7.98 -7.52 -2.74
N GLU A 54 -7.60 -8.29 -3.76
CA GLU A 54 -8.49 -9.22 -4.43
C GLU A 54 -9.10 -10.23 -3.44
N GLY A 55 -10.42 -10.32 -3.41
CA GLY A 55 -11.18 -11.22 -2.54
C GLY A 55 -11.46 -10.68 -1.14
N GLU A 56 -11.00 -9.48 -0.80
CA GLU A 56 -11.27 -8.84 0.49
C GLU A 56 -12.59 -8.08 0.47
N LYS A 57 -13.28 -8.07 1.61
CA LYS A 57 -14.53 -7.32 1.79
C LYS A 57 -14.30 -6.17 2.78
N PRO A 58 -14.97 -5.02 2.60
CA PRO A 58 -14.94 -3.93 3.56
C PRO A 58 -15.41 -4.39 4.94
N SER A 59 -14.77 -3.93 6.00
CA SER A 59 -15.22 -4.14 7.38
C SER A 59 -16.43 -3.23 7.69
N PRO A 60 -17.29 -3.54 8.68
CA PRO A 60 -18.38 -2.63 9.09
C PRO A 60 -17.89 -1.23 9.52
N GLY A 61 -16.65 -1.12 10.00
CA GLY A 61 -16.03 0.17 10.35
C GLY A 61 -15.55 1.00 9.14
N ASP A 62 -15.63 0.43 7.93
CA ASP A 62 -15.08 0.99 6.70
C ASP A 62 -16.15 1.56 5.76
N GLU A 63 -17.43 1.50 6.13
CA GLU A 63 -18.56 1.87 5.28
C GLU A 63 -18.51 3.32 4.76
N ASN A 64 -17.90 4.23 5.53
CA ASN A 64 -17.79 5.65 5.17
C ASN A 64 -16.42 6.04 4.59
N LYS A 65 -15.57 5.06 4.26
CA LYS A 65 -14.20 5.29 3.78
C LYS A 65 -14.10 5.06 2.28
N ARG A 66 -13.20 5.78 1.63
CA ARG A 66 -12.87 5.63 0.22
C ARG A 66 -12.11 4.33 -0.01
N ILE A 67 -12.71 3.39 -0.73
CA ILE A 67 -12.09 2.13 -1.10
C ILE A 67 -11.20 2.30 -2.33
N ILE A 68 -9.96 1.81 -2.27
CA ILE A 68 -9.03 1.66 -3.40
C ILE A 68 -8.77 0.18 -3.59
N GLU A 69 -9.25 -0.37 -4.70
CA GLU A 69 -9.14 -1.80 -5.00
C GLU A 69 -7.81 -2.11 -5.69
N ARG A 70 -7.22 -3.25 -5.36
CA ARG A 70 -6.00 -3.77 -5.97
C ARG A 70 -6.28 -5.15 -6.54
N SER A 71 -6.09 -5.30 -7.85
CA SER A 71 -6.23 -6.57 -8.58
C SER A 71 -5.03 -7.51 -8.35
N ARG A 72 -4.68 -7.73 -7.09
CA ARG A 72 -3.57 -8.59 -6.65
C ARG A 72 -3.92 -9.18 -5.28
N LYS A 73 -3.31 -10.32 -4.96
CA LYS A 73 -3.28 -10.87 -3.60
C LYS A 73 -2.58 -9.93 -2.61
N ARG A 74 -3.13 -9.80 -1.40
CA ARG A 74 -2.54 -9.02 -0.30
C ARG A 74 -1.11 -9.51 -0.01
N PRO A 75 -0.10 -8.62 -0.03
CA PRO A 75 1.24 -8.99 0.40
C PRO A 75 1.25 -9.37 1.88
N SER A 76 2.01 -10.41 2.25
CA SER A 76 2.07 -10.92 3.64
C SER A 76 2.61 -9.92 4.66
N TRP A 77 3.37 -8.91 4.20
CA TRP A 77 3.93 -7.84 5.02
C TRP A 77 3.00 -6.62 5.16
N PHE A 78 1.86 -6.61 4.45
CA PHE A 78 0.89 -5.51 4.45
C PHE A 78 -0.32 -5.92 5.30
N ALA A 79 -0.24 -5.62 6.60
CA ALA A 79 -1.31 -5.86 7.57
C ALA A 79 -2.29 -4.69 7.58
#